data_AF-A0A965VM89-F1
#
_entry.id   AF-A0A965VM89-F1
#
_cell.length_a   1.000
_cell.length_b   1.000
_cell.length_c   1.000
_cell.angle_alpha   90.00
_cell.angle_beta   90.00
_cell.angle_gamma   90.00
#
_symmetry.space_group_name_H-M   'P 1'
#
loop_
_entity.id
_entity.type
_entity.pdbx_description
1 polymer ?
#
loop_
_entity_poly.entity_id
_entity_poly.type
_entity_poly.pdbx_seq_one_letter_code
_entity_poly.pdbx_strand_id
1 'polypeptide(L)'
;MACADATLVDAVVMSSPALAAFTNAIEKLLLATLPKWLPHVRVDNGLKTDALARDAQVVRDYKHDPLVHRHISALLASWIVQEGTHAVQQASDWQVPSLLLYAGQDKLVNPQGSAAFAKLAPATVLQSHCFNVMYHEIFNDPEKQVVLQKLIQWLDARYAGTQSN
;
A
#
# COMPACT_ATOMS: atom_id res chain seq x y z
N MET A 1 -18.91 27.44 -18.41
CA MET A 1 -18.51 27.98 -17.09
C MET A 1 -18.47 26.78 -16.14
N ALA A 2 -17.37 26.63 -15.42
CA ALA A 2 -16.80 25.36 -14.95
C ALA A 2 -17.68 24.50 -14.02
N CYS A 3 -17.60 23.18 -14.22
CA CYS A 3 -17.60 22.17 -13.15
C CYS A 3 -16.79 20.98 -13.70
N ALA A 4 -15.46 21.14 -13.77
CA ALA A 4 -14.58 19.99 -13.75
C ALA A 4 -14.76 19.38 -12.36
N ASP A 5 -15.15 18.11 -12.30
CA ASP A 5 -15.19 17.33 -11.07
C ASP A 5 -13.75 17.29 -10.53
N ALA A 6 -13.45 18.22 -9.63
CA ALA A 6 -12.10 18.42 -9.14
C ALA A 6 -11.83 17.33 -8.13
N THR A 7 -11.23 16.23 -8.59
CA THR A 7 -10.49 15.34 -7.69
C THR A 7 -9.55 16.23 -6.86
N LEU A 8 -9.69 16.19 -5.52
CA LEU A 8 -8.95 17.06 -4.58
C LEU A 8 -7.41 16.87 -4.64
N VAL A 9 -6.95 15.90 -5.43
CA VAL A 9 -5.58 15.43 -5.56
C VAL A 9 -5.29 15.20 -7.05
N ASP A 10 -4.16 15.71 -7.53
CA ASP A 10 -3.75 15.58 -8.95
C ASP A 10 -3.21 14.19 -9.31
N ALA A 11 -2.63 13.48 -8.32
CA ALA A 11 -2.01 12.19 -8.50
C ALA A 11 -1.79 11.42 -7.19
N VAL A 12 -1.74 10.10 -7.26
CA VAL A 12 -1.43 9.22 -6.12
C VAL A 12 -0.28 8.25 -6.45
N VAL A 13 0.71 8.18 -5.57
CA VAL A 13 1.72 7.11 -5.60
C VAL A 13 1.44 6.17 -4.43
N MET A 14 1.26 4.88 -4.74
CA MET A 14 1.01 3.83 -3.76
C MET A 14 2.21 2.89 -3.67
N SER A 15 2.65 2.59 -2.45
CA SER A 15 3.74 1.67 -2.15
C SER A 15 3.22 0.51 -1.32
N SER A 16 3.17 -0.70 -1.89
CA SER A 16 2.67 -1.92 -1.24
C SER A 16 1.40 -1.68 -0.40
N PRO A 17 0.34 -1.06 -0.97
CA PRO A 17 -0.84 -0.69 -0.20
C PRO A 17 -1.57 -1.92 0.35
N ALA A 18 -2.21 -1.78 1.50
CA ALA A 18 -2.96 -2.85 2.17
C ALA A 18 -4.32 -3.15 1.49
N LEU A 19 -4.29 -3.49 0.21
CA LEU A 19 -5.47 -3.80 -0.62
C LEU A 19 -6.01 -5.22 -0.42
N ALA A 20 -5.21 -6.09 0.18
CA ALA A 20 -5.63 -7.39 0.65
C ALA A 20 -4.77 -7.82 1.85
N ALA A 21 -5.40 -8.45 2.84
CA ALA A 21 -4.72 -8.95 4.02
C ALA A 21 -4.66 -10.49 4.00
N PHE A 22 -3.58 -11.05 4.55
CA PHE A 22 -3.55 -12.46 4.92
C PHE A 22 -4.42 -12.62 6.17
N THR A 23 -5.59 -13.24 6.01
CA THR A 23 -6.51 -13.47 7.14
C THR A 23 -7.03 -14.89 7.14
N ASN A 24 -6.94 -15.56 8.28
CA ASN A 24 -7.60 -16.85 8.51
C ASN A 24 -9.07 -16.65 8.98
N ALA A 25 -9.83 -17.74 9.08
CA ALA A 25 -11.25 -17.68 9.42
C ALA A 25 -11.52 -17.08 10.83
N ILE A 26 -10.62 -17.33 11.79
CA ILE A 26 -10.74 -16.83 13.16
C ILE A 26 -10.45 -15.33 13.19
N GLU A 27 -9.38 -14.88 12.53
CA GLU A 27 -9.06 -13.46 12.40
C GLU A 27 -10.19 -12.68 11.71
N LYS A 28 -10.78 -13.23 10.64
CA LYS A 28 -11.96 -12.64 9.99
C LYS A 28 -13.13 -12.48 10.95
N LEU A 29 -13.42 -13.50 11.76
CA LEU A 29 -14.49 -13.45 12.75
C LEU A 29 -14.22 -12.40 13.84
N LEU A 30 -12.97 -12.32 14.33
CA LEU A 30 -12.56 -11.32 15.30
C LEU A 30 -12.65 -9.91 14.74
N LEU A 31 -12.19 -9.69 13.50
CA LEU A 31 -12.27 -8.39 12.82
C LEU A 31 -13.72 -7.95 12.57
N ALA A 32 -14.65 -8.89 12.39
CA ALA A 32 -16.08 -8.60 12.19
C ALA A 32 -16.84 -8.28 13.49
N THR A 33 -16.35 -8.76 14.64
CA THR A 33 -17.07 -8.71 15.92
C THR A 33 -16.43 -7.74 16.91
N LEU A 34 -15.11 -7.82 17.10
CA LEU A 34 -14.38 -7.09 18.13
C LEU A 34 -14.49 -5.56 18.03
N PRO A 35 -14.50 -4.92 16.84
CA PRO A 35 -14.65 -3.47 16.73
C PRO A 35 -15.98 -2.93 17.29
N LYS A 36 -17.04 -3.74 17.34
CA LYS A 36 -18.36 -3.31 17.84
C LYS A 36 -18.40 -3.23 19.36
N TRP A 37 -17.67 -4.12 20.03
CA TRP A 37 -17.72 -4.28 21.49
C TRP A 37 -16.50 -3.65 22.18
N LEU A 38 -15.34 -3.71 21.53
CA LEU A 38 -14.04 -3.34 22.10
C LEU A 38 -13.16 -2.61 21.05
N PRO A 39 -13.61 -1.49 20.46
CA PRO A 39 -12.93 -0.83 19.34
C PRO A 39 -11.50 -0.37 19.66
N HIS A 40 -11.24 0.00 20.91
CA HIS A 40 -9.96 0.57 21.35
C HIS A 40 -9.02 -0.46 21.98
N VAL A 41 -9.41 -1.74 22.05
CA VAL A 41 -8.49 -2.79 22.48
C VAL A 41 -7.36 -2.88 21.48
N ARG A 42 -6.13 -2.82 22.00
CA ARG A 42 -4.90 -2.92 21.23
C ARG A 42 -4.36 -4.33 21.34
N VAL A 43 -4.03 -4.91 20.21
CA VAL A 43 -3.39 -6.23 20.09
C VAL A 43 -2.06 -6.07 19.38
N ASP A 44 -1.20 -7.09 19.47
CA ASP A 44 -0.03 -7.17 18.60
C ASP A 44 -0.49 -7.21 17.14
N ASN A 45 0.15 -6.43 16.28
CA ASN A 45 -0.20 -6.29 14.87
C ASN A 45 0.23 -7.49 14.02
N GLY A 46 0.91 -8.49 14.61
CA GLY A 46 1.29 -9.72 13.95
C GLY A 46 2.37 -9.53 12.88
N LEU A 47 2.97 -8.34 12.75
CA LEU A 47 3.95 -8.07 11.72
C LEU A 47 5.20 -8.93 11.95
N LYS A 48 5.50 -9.75 10.94
CA LYS A 48 6.76 -10.49 10.83
C LYS A 48 7.83 -9.50 10.37
N THR A 49 8.45 -8.80 11.31
CA THR A 49 9.43 -7.74 11.04
C THR A 49 10.61 -8.21 10.18
N ASP A 50 10.97 -9.50 10.24
CA ASP A 50 12.04 -10.06 9.40
C ASP A 50 11.67 -10.15 7.92
N ALA A 51 10.38 -9.99 7.59
CA ALA A 51 9.86 -9.92 6.24
C ALA A 51 9.54 -8.49 5.78
N LEU A 52 9.95 -7.47 6.56
CA LEU A 52 9.72 -6.07 6.25
C LEU A 52 10.52 -5.63 5.01
N ALA A 53 11.83 -5.90 5.03
CA ALA A 53 12.77 -5.57 3.97
C ALA A 53 13.77 -6.72 3.78
N ARG A 54 14.38 -6.82 2.60
CA ARG A 54 15.49 -7.77 2.38
C ARG A 54 16.78 -7.33 3.06
N ASP A 55 16.94 -6.02 3.29
CA ASP A 55 18.09 -5.47 3.98
C ASP A 55 17.97 -5.70 5.51
N ALA A 56 18.88 -6.50 6.05
CA ALA A 56 18.91 -6.81 7.48
C ALA A 56 19.23 -5.58 8.35
N GLN A 57 19.91 -4.56 7.82
CA GLN A 57 20.14 -3.30 8.54
C GLN A 57 18.83 -2.53 8.71
N VAL A 58 18.01 -2.44 7.67
CA VAL A 58 16.69 -1.80 7.75
C VAL A 58 15.81 -2.48 8.80
N VAL A 59 15.80 -3.82 8.82
CA VAL A 59 15.06 -4.59 9.84
C VAL A 59 15.59 -4.30 11.25
N ARG A 60 16.92 -4.17 11.42
CA ARG A 60 17.52 -3.80 12.72
C ARG A 60 17.13 -2.39 13.13
N ASP A 61 17.20 -1.43 12.23
CA ASP A 61 16.88 -0.02 12.51
C ASP A 61 15.41 0.10 12.90
N TYR A 62 14.51 -0.56 12.16
CA TYR A 62 13.09 -0.62 12.47
C TYR A 62 12.80 -1.19 13.87
N LYS A 63 13.53 -2.25 14.28
CA LYS A 63 13.37 -2.88 15.60
C LYS A 63 13.90 -2.03 16.75
N HIS A 64 14.88 -1.16 16.50
CA HIS A 64 15.50 -0.32 17.52
C HIS A 64 14.94 1.11 17.57
N ASP A 65 14.09 1.49 16.62
CA ASP A 65 13.44 2.80 16.63
C ASP A 65 12.42 2.90 17.78
N PRO A 66 12.60 3.80 18.77
CA PRO A 66 11.69 3.94 19.90
C PRO A 66 10.30 4.49 19.52
N LEU A 67 10.13 5.02 18.30
CA LEU A 67 8.85 5.51 17.79
C LEU A 67 8.04 4.41 17.09
N VAL A 68 8.66 3.27 16.78
CA VAL A 68 7.99 2.11 16.19
C VAL A 68 7.37 1.25 17.30
N HIS A 69 6.10 0.86 17.12
CA HIS A 69 5.42 -0.04 18.05
C HIS A 69 4.64 -1.15 17.34
N ARG A 70 4.42 -2.24 18.06
CA ARG A 70 3.73 -3.43 17.53
C ARG A 70 2.23 -3.44 17.76
N HIS A 71 1.64 -2.37 18.28
CA HIS A 71 0.23 -2.36 18.65
C HIS A 71 -0.68 -1.83 17.54
N ILE A 72 -1.82 -2.48 17.32
CA ILE A 72 -2.91 -2.01 16.47
C ILE A 72 -4.24 -2.14 17.20
N SER A 73 -5.14 -1.16 17.06
CA SER A 73 -6.48 -1.28 17.63
C SER A 73 -7.36 -2.18 16.77
N ALA A 74 -8.30 -2.89 17.40
CA ALA A 74 -9.27 -3.72 16.69
C ALA A 74 -10.04 -2.92 15.62
N LEU A 75 -10.42 -1.67 15.94
CA LEU A 75 -11.08 -0.76 15.00
C LEU A 75 -10.20 -0.46 13.78
N LEU A 76 -8.93 -0.09 13.98
CA LEU A 76 -8.02 0.24 12.88
C LEU A 76 -7.74 -0.99 12.01
N ALA A 77 -7.49 -2.15 12.62
CA ALA A 77 -7.26 -3.39 11.88
C ALA A 77 -8.46 -3.76 11.00
N SER A 78 -9.68 -3.65 11.54
CA SER A 78 -10.90 -3.95 10.79
C SER A 78 -11.13 -2.94 9.66
N TRP A 79 -10.90 -1.66 9.92
CA TRP A 79 -11.02 -0.62 8.90
C TRP A 79 -10.05 -0.85 7.73
N ILE A 80 -8.76 -1.15 8.00
CA ILE A 80 -7.77 -1.45 6.95
C ILE A 80 -8.23 -2.59 6.04
N VAL A 81 -8.72 -3.69 6.63
CA VAL A 81 -9.16 -4.87 5.86
C VAL A 81 -10.41 -4.57 5.03
N GLN A 82 -11.37 -3.84 5.60
CA GLN A 82 -12.61 -3.47 4.92
C GLN A 82 -12.33 -2.49 3.77
N GLU A 83 -11.59 -1.41 4.02
CA GLU A 83 -11.28 -0.41 3.00
C GLU A 83 -10.33 -0.93 1.94
N GLY A 84 -9.39 -1.82 2.27
CA GLY A 84 -8.58 -2.50 1.26
C GLY A 84 -9.42 -3.29 0.26
N THR A 85 -10.40 -4.06 0.78
CA THR A 85 -11.34 -4.82 -0.06
C THR A 85 -12.23 -3.88 -0.88
N HIS A 86 -12.75 -2.84 -0.24
CA HIS A 86 -13.62 -1.85 -0.89
C HIS A 86 -12.88 -1.10 -2.01
N ALA A 87 -11.63 -0.68 -1.78
CA ALA A 87 -10.80 -0.01 -2.79
C ALA A 87 -10.58 -0.89 -4.03
N VAL A 88 -10.38 -2.20 -3.86
CA VAL A 88 -10.28 -3.15 -5.00
C VAL A 88 -11.62 -3.28 -5.73
N GLN A 89 -12.73 -3.33 -5.01
CA GLN A 89 -14.07 -3.42 -5.62
C GLN A 89 -14.43 -2.18 -6.45
N GLN A 90 -13.95 -1.00 -6.03
CA GLN A 90 -14.17 0.27 -6.73
C GLN A 90 -13.08 0.60 -7.77
N ALA A 91 -12.12 -0.30 -7.99
CA ALA A 91 -10.96 -0.02 -8.82
C ALA A 91 -11.35 0.34 -10.27
N SER A 92 -12.40 -0.26 -10.83
CA SER A 92 -12.88 0.05 -12.19
C SER A 92 -13.30 1.50 -12.39
N ASP A 93 -13.73 2.15 -11.31
CA ASP A 93 -14.23 3.52 -11.32
C ASP A 93 -13.15 4.52 -10.90
N TRP A 94 -11.89 4.07 -10.82
CA TRP A 94 -10.76 4.91 -10.43
C TRP A 94 -10.46 5.97 -11.49
N GLN A 95 -10.39 7.23 -11.08
CA GLN A 95 -10.21 8.38 -11.98
C GLN A 95 -8.90 9.15 -11.74
N VAL A 96 -8.25 8.96 -10.60
CA VAL A 96 -7.05 9.73 -10.24
C VAL A 96 -5.82 9.12 -10.92
N PRO A 97 -4.98 9.91 -11.60
CA PRO A 97 -3.70 9.44 -12.10
C PRO A 97 -2.85 8.80 -11.00
N SER A 98 -2.48 7.52 -11.16
CA SER A 98 -1.84 6.75 -10.11
C SER A 98 -0.63 5.95 -10.58
N LEU A 99 0.35 5.84 -9.69
CA LEU A 99 1.45 4.87 -9.78
C LEU A 99 1.34 3.87 -8.64
N LEU A 100 1.19 2.59 -8.96
CA LEU A 100 1.16 1.49 -8.00
C LEU A 100 2.48 0.71 -8.05
N LEU A 101 3.31 0.87 -7.03
CA LEU A 101 4.55 0.12 -6.84
C LEU A 101 4.34 -0.90 -5.72
N TYR A 102 4.60 -2.18 -5.95
CA TYR A 102 4.35 -3.19 -4.92
C TYR A 102 5.33 -4.36 -4.97
N ALA A 103 5.54 -4.95 -3.79
CA ALA A 103 6.41 -6.11 -3.60
C ALA A 103 5.74 -7.42 -4.01
N GLY A 104 6.43 -8.27 -4.76
CA GLY A 104 5.90 -9.58 -5.17
C GLY A 104 6.03 -10.66 -4.10
N GLN A 105 7.00 -10.55 -3.19
CA GLN A 105 7.20 -11.44 -2.05
C GLN A 105 6.78 -10.81 -0.72
N ASP A 106 5.76 -9.95 -0.78
CA ASP A 106 5.20 -9.33 0.40
C ASP A 106 4.54 -10.35 1.33
N LYS A 107 4.98 -10.38 2.59
CA LYS A 107 4.44 -11.25 3.65
C LYS A 107 3.64 -10.48 4.69
N LEU A 108 3.55 -9.15 4.57
CA LEU A 108 2.84 -8.25 5.47
C LEU A 108 1.45 -7.95 4.89
N VAL A 109 1.38 -7.64 3.60
CA VAL A 109 0.12 -7.51 2.85
C VAL A 109 0.11 -8.47 1.68
N ASN A 110 -1.07 -8.95 1.27
CA ASN A 110 -1.18 -9.90 0.18
C ASN A 110 -1.05 -9.16 -1.16
N PRO A 111 0.01 -9.41 -1.97
CA PRO A 111 0.25 -8.68 -3.21
C PRO A 111 -0.81 -8.96 -4.28
N GLN A 112 -1.64 -10.00 -4.10
CA GLN A 112 -2.80 -10.24 -4.96
C GLN A 112 -3.83 -9.10 -4.89
N GLY A 113 -3.90 -8.36 -3.79
CA GLY A 113 -4.74 -7.15 -3.70
C GLY A 113 -4.29 -6.09 -4.69
N SER A 114 -2.99 -5.77 -4.71
CA SER A 114 -2.39 -4.85 -5.68
C SER A 114 -2.52 -5.35 -7.11
N ALA A 115 -2.32 -6.65 -7.35
CA ALA A 115 -2.50 -7.23 -8.69
C ALA A 115 -3.96 -7.16 -9.16
N ALA A 116 -4.94 -7.39 -8.28
CA ALA A 116 -6.36 -7.28 -8.59
C ALA A 116 -6.75 -5.83 -8.88
N PHE A 117 -6.30 -4.88 -8.06
CA PHE A 117 -6.50 -3.45 -8.31
C PHE A 117 -5.92 -3.03 -9.65
N ALA A 118 -4.66 -3.43 -9.94
CA ALA A 118 -3.99 -3.13 -11.21
C ALA A 118 -4.72 -3.70 -12.43
N LYS A 119 -5.36 -4.87 -12.27
CA LYS A 119 -6.14 -5.51 -13.34
C LYS A 119 -7.48 -4.81 -13.60
N LEU A 120 -8.11 -4.27 -12.56
CA LEU A 120 -9.46 -3.69 -12.63
C LEU A 120 -9.43 -2.20 -12.98
N ALA A 121 -8.44 -1.46 -12.50
CA ALA A 121 -8.37 -0.02 -12.71
C ALA A 121 -8.07 0.38 -14.16
N PRO A 122 -8.58 1.52 -14.66
CA PRO A 122 -8.35 1.93 -16.04
C PRO A 122 -6.87 2.21 -16.31
N ALA A 123 -6.31 1.55 -17.34
CA ALA A 123 -4.91 1.74 -17.75
C ALA A 123 -4.59 3.17 -18.22
N THR A 124 -5.61 3.98 -18.52
CA THR A 124 -5.46 5.41 -18.84
C THR A 124 -5.02 6.24 -17.64
N VAL A 125 -5.34 5.80 -16.42
CA VAL A 125 -5.02 6.52 -15.19
C VAL A 125 -4.04 5.77 -14.30
N LEU A 126 -3.97 4.44 -14.37
CA LEU A 126 -3.07 3.64 -13.54
C LEU A 126 -1.86 3.10 -14.32
N GLN A 127 -0.67 3.36 -13.79
CA GLN A 127 0.53 2.58 -14.09
C GLN A 127 0.89 1.73 -12.88
N SER A 128 1.23 0.45 -13.07
CA SER A 128 1.62 -0.45 -11.98
C SER A 128 2.94 -1.17 -12.25
N HIS A 129 3.71 -1.45 -11.20
CA HIS A 129 4.93 -2.25 -11.27
C HIS A 129 5.07 -3.18 -10.06
N CYS A 130 5.18 -4.48 -10.33
CA CYS A 130 5.46 -5.51 -9.34
C CYS A 130 6.97 -5.77 -9.28
N PHE A 131 7.57 -5.57 -8.10
CA PHE A 131 8.94 -5.97 -7.84
C PHE A 131 8.96 -7.41 -7.29
N ASN A 132 9.03 -8.38 -8.21
CA ASN A 132 8.79 -9.81 -7.94
C ASN A 132 9.57 -10.40 -6.76
N VAL A 133 10.77 -9.91 -6.47
CA VAL A 133 11.66 -10.45 -5.42
C VAL A 133 11.70 -9.62 -4.14
N MET A 134 11.17 -8.39 -4.16
CA MET A 134 11.26 -7.48 -3.03
C MET A 134 10.25 -7.86 -1.93
N TYR A 135 10.57 -7.45 -0.70
CA TYR A 135 9.69 -7.51 0.47
C TYR A 135 8.92 -6.19 0.62
N HIS A 136 8.07 -6.08 1.65
CA HIS A 136 7.08 -5.00 1.81
C HIS A 136 7.65 -3.59 1.56
N GLU A 137 8.78 -3.25 2.18
CA GLU A 137 9.43 -1.94 2.06
C GLU A 137 10.33 -1.84 0.82
N ILE A 138 9.73 -1.75 -0.35
CA ILE A 138 10.43 -1.63 -1.64
C ILE A 138 11.41 -0.43 -1.72
N PHE A 139 11.14 0.66 -0.99
CA PHE A 139 12.03 1.83 -0.94
C PHE A 139 13.24 1.66 -0.01
N ASN A 140 13.22 0.65 0.86
CA ASN A 140 14.32 0.30 1.76
C ASN A 140 15.01 -1.00 1.32
N ASP A 141 14.71 -1.47 0.12
CA ASP A 141 15.31 -2.66 -0.46
C ASP A 141 16.78 -2.40 -0.90
N PRO A 142 17.67 -3.41 -0.92
CA PRO A 142 19.03 -3.25 -1.46
C PRO A 142 19.07 -2.68 -2.89
N GLU A 143 18.04 -2.93 -3.69
CA GLU A 143 17.88 -2.45 -5.06
C GLU A 143 16.93 -1.23 -5.16
N LYS A 144 16.72 -0.48 -4.06
CA LYS A 144 15.81 0.69 -3.99
C LYS A 144 15.99 1.72 -5.10
N GLN A 145 17.18 1.83 -5.68
CA GLN A 145 17.43 2.75 -6.80
C GLN A 145 16.56 2.43 -8.01
N VAL A 146 16.24 1.16 -8.27
CA VAL A 146 15.33 0.77 -9.34
C VAL A 146 13.90 1.26 -9.06
N VAL A 147 13.48 1.21 -7.78
CA VAL A 147 12.16 1.70 -7.34
C VAL A 147 12.08 3.22 -7.46
N LEU A 148 13.09 3.92 -6.97
CA LEU A 148 13.19 5.38 -7.07
C LEU A 148 13.22 5.85 -8.52
N GLN A 149 13.96 5.15 -9.39
CA GLN A 149 13.99 5.47 -10.81
C GLN A 149 12.59 5.34 -11.46
N LYS A 150 11.81 4.31 -11.10
CA LYS A 150 10.43 4.16 -11.60
C LYS A 150 9.52 5.28 -11.13
N LEU A 151 9.64 5.68 -9.88
CA LEU A 151 8.92 6.82 -9.31
C LEU A 151 9.27 8.12 -10.05
N ILE A 152 10.57 8.43 -10.18
CA ILE A 152 11.05 9.64 -10.85
C ILE A 152 10.60 9.68 -12.31
N GLN A 153 10.77 8.59 -13.05
CA GLN A 153 10.33 8.50 -14.45
C GLN A 153 8.83 8.81 -14.61
N TRP A 154 8.00 8.32 -13.68
CA TRP A 154 6.56 8.56 -13.71
C TRP A 154 6.21 10.01 -13.38
N LEU A 155 6.90 10.61 -12.40
CA LEU A 155 6.74 12.01 -12.04
C LEU A 155 7.19 12.94 -13.17
N ASP A 156 8.37 12.70 -13.76
CA ASP A 156 8.90 13.49 -14.88
C ASP A 156 7.96 13.43 -16.09
N ALA A 157 7.43 12.25 -16.43
CA ALA A 157 6.50 12.11 -17.54
C ALA A 157 5.17 12.88 -17.34
N ARG A 158 4.82 13.23 -16.10
CA ARG A 158 3.59 13.97 -15.76
C ARG A 158 3.81 15.45 -15.45
N TYR A 159 4.95 15.78 -14.85
CA TYR A 159 5.18 17.08 -14.22
C TYR A 159 6.49 17.74 -14.64
N ALA A 160 7.30 17.12 -15.50
CA ALA A 160 8.40 17.85 -16.11
C ALA A 160 7.80 18.97 -16.95
N GLY A 161 7.86 20.18 -16.40
CA GLY A 161 7.39 21.38 -17.07
C GLY A 161 8.05 21.47 -18.44
N THR A 162 7.25 21.90 -19.42
CA THR A 162 7.77 22.62 -20.58
C THR A 162 8.64 23.74 -20.02
N GLN A 163 9.95 23.54 -20.01
CA GLN A 163 10.92 24.60 -19.78
C GLN A 163 10.65 25.62 -20.89
N SER A 164 9.87 26.66 -20.56
CA SER A 164 9.61 27.78 -21.44
C SER A 164 10.93 28.51 -21.57
N ASN A 165 11.55 28.39 -22.75
CA ASN A 165 12.73 29.15 -23.15
C ASN A 165 12.39 30.64 -23.24
#